data_AF-A0A1Q4AJA0-F1
#
_entry.id   AF-A0A1Q4AJA0-F1
#
_cell.length_a   1.000
_cell.length_b   1.000
_cell.length_c   1.000
_cell.angle_alpha   90.00
_cell.angle_beta   90.00
_cell.angle_gamma   90.00
#
_symmetry.space_group_name_H-M   'P 1'
#
loop_
_entity.id
_entity.type
_entity.pdbx_description
1 polymer ?
#
loop_
_entity_poly.entity_id
_entity_poly.type
_entity_poly.pdbx_seq_one_letter_code
_entity_poly.pdbx_strand_id
1 'polypeptide(L)'
;MRRTPALLVFCALLCACSGSGDWRADAIASAEGKIRGLVADPGATFSHVQLTGDSSTGQTCGVIMAKIGAFTKQARFIVYIDNSAGPFVEPVMGQSMSLADFDWAWKNDCVNEGYKG
;
A
#
# COMPACT_ATOMS: atom_id res chain seq x y z
N MET A 1 -17.66 53.97 -31.00
CA MET A 1 -16.51 53.09 -31.33
C MET A 1 -15.72 52.82 -30.06
N ARG A 2 -15.71 51.58 -29.57
CA ARG A 2 -14.94 51.19 -28.38
C ARG A 2 -14.30 49.83 -28.70
N ARG A 3 -12.97 49.81 -28.75
CA ARG A 3 -12.15 48.63 -29.04
C ARG A 3 -12.12 47.73 -27.81
N THR A 4 -12.26 46.42 -28.00
CA THR A 4 -11.76 45.40 -27.06
C THR A 4 -11.42 44.16 -27.88
N PRO A 5 -10.17 43.68 -27.86
CA PRO A 5 -9.78 42.49 -28.61
C PRO A 5 -10.15 41.25 -27.79
N ALA A 6 -11.16 40.50 -28.25
CA ALA A 6 -11.48 39.17 -27.75
C ALA A 6 -10.57 38.15 -28.45
N LEU A 7 -9.28 38.18 -28.12
CA LEU A 7 -8.30 37.17 -28.51
C LEU A 7 -7.47 36.93 -27.26
N LEU A 8 -7.74 35.82 -26.56
CA LEU A 8 -6.88 35.11 -25.60
C LEU A 8 -7.75 34.26 -24.66
N VAL A 9 -8.57 33.36 -25.21
CA VAL A 9 -9.17 32.27 -24.42
C VAL A 9 -9.18 31.00 -25.26
N PHE A 10 -8.00 30.50 -25.62
CA PHE A 10 -7.86 29.17 -26.23
C PHE A 10 -6.48 28.54 -25.94
N CYS A 11 -6.04 28.61 -24.68
CA CYS A 11 -4.81 27.94 -24.23
C CYS A 11 -4.96 27.20 -22.89
N ALA A 12 -6.18 26.89 -22.45
CA ALA A 12 -6.43 26.28 -21.13
C ALA A 12 -6.94 24.82 -21.19
N LEU A 13 -6.81 24.13 -22.32
CA LEU A 13 -7.27 22.73 -22.47
C LEU A 13 -6.14 21.70 -22.61
N LEU A 14 -4.90 22.04 -22.22
CA LEU A 14 -3.75 21.12 -22.34
C LEU A 14 -3.01 20.82 -21.01
N CYS A 15 -3.61 21.10 -19.85
CA CYS A 15 -3.02 20.71 -18.55
C CYS A 15 -3.62 19.44 -17.93
N ALA A 16 -4.19 18.54 -18.72
CA ALA A 16 -4.51 17.18 -18.27
C ALA A 16 -3.44 16.17 -18.75
N CYS A 17 -2.17 16.54 -18.64
CA CYS A 17 -1.03 15.62 -18.74
C CYS A 17 -0.26 15.64 -17.41
N SER A 18 -0.91 15.21 -16.33
CA SER A 18 -0.25 15.04 -15.02
C SER A 18 -0.93 13.90 -14.27
N GLY A 19 -0.96 12.74 -14.91
CA GLY A 19 -1.48 11.50 -14.32
C GLY A 19 -0.39 10.44 -14.16
N SER A 20 0.87 10.83 -13.93
CA SER A 20 1.89 9.92 -13.42
C SER A 20 2.12 10.24 -11.94
N GLY A 21 1.07 10.13 -11.14
CA GLY A 21 1.25 9.91 -9.71
C GLY A 21 2.07 8.65 -9.54
N ASP A 22 3.07 8.68 -8.67
CA ASP A 22 3.92 7.52 -8.44
C ASP A 22 3.07 6.39 -7.85
N TRP A 23 2.55 5.51 -8.72
CA TRP A 23 1.65 4.44 -8.35
C TRP A 23 2.23 3.54 -7.25
N ARG A 24 3.56 3.51 -7.10
CA ARG A 24 4.22 2.78 -6.01
C ARG A 24 3.95 3.43 -4.66
N ALA A 25 4.07 4.76 -4.58
CA ALA A 25 3.75 5.49 -3.37
C ALA A 25 2.26 5.34 -3.00
N ASP A 26 1.38 5.40 -4.00
CA ASP A 26 -0.06 5.20 -3.80
C ASP A 26 -0.39 3.76 -3.35
N ALA A 27 0.27 2.76 -3.94
CA ALA A 27 0.11 1.36 -3.56
C ALA A 27 0.56 1.10 -2.12
N ILE A 28 1.71 1.67 -1.71
CA ILE A 28 2.21 1.59 -0.34
C ILE A 28 1.23 2.26 0.63
N ALA A 29 0.80 3.49 0.35
CA ALA A 29 -0.14 4.22 1.21
C ALA A 29 -1.48 3.48 1.35
N SER A 30 -1.99 2.91 0.26
CA SER A 30 -3.19 2.08 0.24
C SER A 30 -3.02 0.82 1.10
N ALA A 31 -1.87 0.14 1.00
CA ALA A 31 -1.56 -1.03 1.80
C ALA A 31 -1.51 -0.73 3.30
N GLU A 32 -0.82 0.34 3.70
CA GLU A 32 -0.78 0.78 5.11
C GLU A 32 -2.18 1.13 5.62
N GLY A 33 -3.00 1.80 4.81
CA GLY A 33 -4.39 2.11 5.13
C GLY A 33 -5.23 0.85 5.40
N LYS A 34 -5.13 -0.17 4.53
CA LYS A 34 -5.82 -1.46 4.69
C LYS A 34 -5.39 -2.18 5.96
N ILE A 35 -4.08 -2.25 6.22
CA ILE A 35 -3.56 -2.93 7.41
C ILE A 35 -3.98 -2.20 8.68
N ARG A 36 -3.94 -0.86 8.70
CA ARG A 36 -4.42 -0.05 9.84
C ARG A 36 -5.90 -0.31 10.11
N GLY A 37 -6.72 -0.44 9.07
CA GLY A 37 -8.13 -0.82 9.18
C GLY A 37 -8.32 -2.24 9.75
N LEU A 38 -7.48 -3.18 9.34
CA LEU A 38 -7.53 -4.57 9.81
C LEU A 38 -7.16 -4.72 11.29
N VAL A 39 -6.10 -4.03 11.75
CA VAL A 39 -5.63 -4.15 13.15
C VAL A 39 -6.38 -3.24 14.13
N ALA A 40 -7.22 -2.33 13.62
CA ALA A 40 -8.00 -1.36 14.40
C ALA A 40 -7.16 -0.49 15.38
N ASP A 41 -5.87 -0.28 15.09
CA ASP A 41 -4.98 0.60 15.84
C ASP A 41 -4.60 1.82 14.99
N PRO A 42 -5.18 3.01 15.24
CA PRO A 42 -4.82 4.21 14.49
C PRO A 42 -3.35 4.64 14.71
N GLY A 43 -2.75 4.22 15.83
CA GLY A 43 -1.34 4.49 16.17
C GLY A 43 -0.34 3.51 15.56
N ALA A 44 -0.80 2.57 14.73
CA ALA A 44 0.08 1.62 14.06
C ALA A 44 1.15 2.33 13.21
N THR A 45 2.39 1.89 13.37
CA THR A 45 3.55 2.37 12.62
C THR A 45 4.06 1.29 11.68
N PHE A 46 4.50 1.69 10.50
CA PHE A 46 4.99 0.81 9.45
C PHE A 46 6.50 1.01 9.25
N SER A 47 7.21 -0.07 9.02
CA SER A 47 8.65 -0.04 8.74
C SER A 47 9.00 -1.11 7.71
N HIS A 48 10.15 -0.94 7.06
CA HIS A 48 10.66 -1.88 6.06
C HIS A 48 9.67 -2.14 4.91
N VAL A 49 8.83 -1.15 4.58
CA VAL A 49 7.79 -1.30 3.57
C VAL A 49 8.43 -1.25 2.18
N GLN A 50 8.18 -2.29 1.40
CA GLN A 50 8.68 -2.42 0.04
C GLN A 50 7.61 -3.01 -0.85
N LEU A 51 7.53 -2.47 -2.06
CA LEU A 51 6.74 -3.05 -3.15
C LEU A 51 7.57 -4.09 -3.90
N THR A 52 7.04 -5.29 -4.04
CA THR A 52 7.59 -6.36 -4.87
C THR A 52 6.66 -6.59 -6.07
N GLY A 53 7.24 -6.93 -7.24
CA GLY A 53 6.49 -7.09 -8.49
C GLY A 53 6.17 -5.77 -9.22
N ASP A 54 5.06 -5.75 -9.98
CA ASP A 54 4.61 -4.63 -10.82
C ASP A 54 3.23 -4.08 -10.44
N SER A 55 2.73 -3.11 -11.20
CA SER A 55 1.46 -2.41 -10.91
C SER A 55 0.20 -3.26 -11.10
N SER A 56 0.33 -4.46 -11.66
CA SER A 56 -0.77 -5.35 -12.00
C SER A 56 -0.82 -6.60 -11.12
N THR A 57 0.32 -7.15 -10.72
CA THR A 57 0.38 -8.39 -9.91
C THR A 57 1.31 -8.28 -8.71
N GLY A 58 1.80 -7.08 -8.39
CA GLY A 58 2.69 -6.87 -7.26
C GLY A 58 1.99 -6.85 -5.91
N GLN A 59 2.80 -6.75 -4.87
CA GLN A 59 2.35 -6.70 -3.48
C GLN A 59 3.23 -5.74 -2.68
N THR A 60 2.63 -5.16 -1.65
CA THR A 60 3.34 -4.41 -0.63
C THR A 60 3.59 -5.32 0.55
N CYS A 61 4.85 -5.49 0.91
CA CYS A 61 5.29 -6.26 2.05
C CYS A 61 5.99 -5.34 3.06
N GLY A 62 5.91 -5.66 4.34
CA GLY A 62 6.61 -4.88 5.36
C GLY A 62 6.33 -5.37 6.77
N VAL A 63 6.73 -4.53 7.72
CA VAL A 63 6.55 -4.77 9.15
C VAL A 63 5.61 -3.71 9.73
N ILE A 64 4.69 -4.15 10.57
CA ILE A 64 3.79 -3.31 11.35
C ILE A 64 4.09 -3.49 12.84
N MET A 65 4.09 -2.37 13.55
CA MET A 65 4.02 -2.33 15.01
C MET A 65 2.68 -1.72 15.42
N ALA A 66 1.88 -2.46 16.18
CA ALA A 66 0.51 -2.08 16.56
C ALA A 66 0.15 -2.60 17.95
N LYS A 67 -0.83 -1.94 18.58
CA LYS A 67 -1.40 -2.32 19.88
C LYS A 67 -2.45 -3.41 19.72
N ILE A 68 -2.27 -4.51 20.46
CA ILE A 68 -3.24 -5.59 20.61
C ILE A 68 -3.55 -5.73 22.10
N GLY A 69 -4.73 -5.25 22.50
CA GLY A 69 -5.08 -5.10 23.91
C GLY A 69 -4.15 -4.08 24.60
N ALA A 70 -3.48 -4.51 25.67
CA ALA A 70 -2.54 -3.66 26.41
C ALA A 70 -1.10 -3.69 25.88
N PHE A 71 -0.81 -4.55 24.88
CA PHE A 71 0.55 -4.81 24.43
C PHE A 71 0.80 -4.26 23.03
N THR A 72 1.96 -3.66 22.83
CA THR A 72 2.48 -3.40 21.48
C THR A 72 3.15 -4.66 20.95
N LYS A 73 2.78 -5.06 19.74
CA LYS A 73 3.36 -6.21 19.06
C LYS A 73 3.98 -5.76 17.74
N GLN A 74 4.86 -6.60 17.20
CA GLN A 74 5.39 -6.47 15.85
C GLN A 74 4.94 -7.68 15.03
N ALA A 75 4.61 -7.45 13.77
CA ALA A 75 4.16 -8.47 12.83
C ALA A 75 4.54 -8.10 11.40
N ARG A 76 4.66 -9.09 10.54
CA ARG A 76 4.77 -8.90 9.09
C ARG A 76 3.39 -8.72 8.46
N PHE A 77 3.33 -8.04 7.32
CA PHE A 77 2.12 -7.91 6.53
C PHE A 77 2.35 -8.06 5.02
N ILE A 78 1.30 -8.46 4.30
CA ILE A 78 1.27 -8.61 2.84
C ILE A 78 -0.03 -8.00 2.34
N VAL A 79 0.06 -7.13 1.33
CA VAL A 79 -1.10 -6.57 0.63
C VAL A 79 -0.88 -6.64 -0.88
N TYR A 80 -1.70 -7.42 -1.57
CA TYR A 80 -1.66 -7.52 -3.03
C TYR A 80 -2.32 -6.29 -3.66
N ILE A 81 -1.68 -5.74 -4.70
CA ILE A 81 -2.11 -4.52 -5.39
C ILE A 81 -3.43 -4.75 -6.14
N ASP A 82 -3.57 -5.92 -6.73
CA ASP A 82 -4.76 -6.33 -7.49
C ASP A 82 -5.97 -6.68 -6.62
N ASN A 83 -5.80 -6.76 -5.30
CA ASN A 83 -6.82 -7.20 -4.35
C ASN A 83 -7.32 -8.64 -4.58
N SER A 84 -6.52 -9.48 -5.24
CA SER A 84 -6.85 -10.90 -5.45
C SER A 84 -6.99 -11.67 -4.14
N ALA A 85 -6.26 -11.25 -3.11
CA ALA A 85 -6.28 -11.82 -1.77
C ALA A 85 -5.89 -10.79 -0.70
N GLY A 86 -6.26 -11.07 0.55
CA GLY A 86 -5.83 -10.27 1.71
C GLY A 86 -6.34 -8.82 1.66
N PRO A 87 -6.06 -8.01 2.68
CA PRO A 87 -4.78 -7.85 3.36
C PRO A 87 -4.49 -8.91 4.42
N PHE A 88 -3.22 -9.27 4.58
CA PHE A 88 -2.79 -10.27 5.54
C PHE A 88 -1.79 -9.68 6.54
N VAL A 89 -1.96 -10.06 7.80
CA VAL A 89 -1.03 -9.78 8.88
C VAL A 89 -0.69 -11.10 9.57
N GLU A 90 0.55 -11.22 9.99
CA GLU A 90 1.05 -12.36 10.75
C GLU A 90 0.11 -12.65 11.96
N PRO A 91 -0.25 -13.93 12.20
CA PRO A 91 -1.38 -14.28 13.08
C PRO A 91 -1.27 -13.80 14.53
N VAL A 92 -0.08 -13.38 14.96
CA VAL A 92 0.19 -12.80 16.28
C VAL A 92 -0.63 -11.53 16.58
N MET A 93 -1.16 -10.86 15.54
CA MET A 93 -2.03 -9.66 15.61
C MET A 93 -3.53 -9.94 15.47
N GLY A 94 -3.94 -11.19 15.28
CA GLY A 94 -5.30 -11.55 14.90
C GLY A 94 -5.26 -12.41 13.64
N GLN A 95 -5.91 -13.58 13.68
CA GLN A 95 -5.73 -14.57 12.62
C GLN A 95 -6.47 -14.15 11.35
N SER A 96 -5.71 -13.81 10.31
CA SER A 96 -6.21 -13.73 8.92
C SER A 96 -6.00 -15.04 8.15
N MET A 97 -4.98 -15.82 8.55
CA MET A 97 -4.67 -17.18 8.10
C MET A 97 -3.82 -17.91 9.16
N SER A 98 -3.41 -19.16 8.90
CA SER A 98 -2.46 -19.86 9.78
C SER A 98 -1.04 -19.29 9.66
N LEU A 99 -0.17 -19.53 10.66
CA LEU A 99 1.22 -19.05 10.61
C LEU A 99 2.00 -19.73 9.46
N ALA A 100 1.75 -21.02 9.22
CA ALA A 100 2.41 -21.76 8.15
C ALA A 100 2.03 -21.22 6.77
N ASP A 101 0.74 -20.90 6.55
CA ASP A 101 0.28 -20.31 5.30
C ASP A 101 0.88 -18.90 5.11
N PHE A 102 0.93 -18.12 6.18
CA PHE A 102 1.51 -16.79 6.14
C PHE A 102 3.01 -16.83 5.83
N ASP A 103 3.76 -17.75 6.46
CA ASP A 103 5.19 -17.91 6.21
C ASP A 103 5.48 -18.37 4.79
N TRP A 104 4.64 -19.25 4.25
CA TRP A 104 4.73 -19.66 2.85
C TRP A 104 4.49 -18.47 1.91
N ALA A 105 3.42 -17.69 2.12
CA ALA A 105 3.11 -16.51 1.31
C ALA A 105 4.21 -15.44 1.44
N TRP A 106 4.70 -15.18 2.65
CA TRP A 106 5.81 -14.26 2.88
C TRP A 106 7.07 -14.68 2.13
N LYS A 107 7.40 -15.97 2.18
CA LYS A 107 8.59 -16.48 1.49
C LYS A 107 8.46 -16.34 -0.02
N ASN A 108 7.33 -16.72 -0.60
CA ASN A 108 7.15 -16.74 -2.05
C ASN A 108 6.85 -15.35 -2.63
N ASP A 109 5.95 -14.60 -2.02
CA ASP A 109 5.42 -13.38 -2.61
C ASP A 109 6.19 -12.13 -2.16
N CYS A 110 6.88 -12.19 -1.02
CA CYS A 110 7.74 -11.09 -0.59
C CYS A 110 9.22 -11.40 -0.85
N VAL A 111 9.77 -12.40 -0.16
CA VAL A 111 11.23 -12.63 -0.14
C VAL A 111 11.77 -13.05 -1.51
N ASN A 112 11.13 -14.02 -2.17
CA ASN A 112 11.60 -14.49 -3.48
C ASN A 112 11.40 -13.43 -4.57
N GLU A 113 10.40 -12.56 -4.42
CA GLU A 113 10.15 -11.40 -5.29
C GLU A 113 11.03 -10.18 -4.95
N GLY A 114 12.02 -10.35 -4.06
CA GLY A 114 13.08 -9.38 -3.82
C GLY A 114 12.84 -8.41 -2.67
N TYR A 115 11.92 -8.69 -1.75
CA TYR A 115 11.83 -8.00 -0.47
C TYR A 115 13.14 -8.17 0.33
N LYS A 116 13.73 -7.05 0.77
CA LYS A 116 14.98 -7.03 1.54
C LYS A 116 14.87 -6.29 2.87
N GLY A 117 13.66 -5.89 3.22
CA GLY A 117 13.35 -5.07 4.39
C GLY A 117 13.85 -5.67 5.69
#